data_AF-A0A2T6DN91-F1
#
_entry.id   AF-A0A2T6DN91-F1
#
_cell.length_a   1.000
_cell.length_b   1.000
_cell.length_c   1.000
_cell.angle_alpha   90.00
_cell.angle_beta   90.00
_cell.angle_gamma   90.00
#
_symmetry.space_group_name_H-M   'P 1'
#
loop_
_entity.id
_entity.type
_entity.pdbx_description
1 polymer ?
#
loop_
_entity_poly.entity_id
_entity_poly.type
_entity_poly.pdbx_seq_one_letter_code
_entity_poly.pdbx_strand_id
1 'polypeptide(L)'
;MKKGAHHTRRAMAGADNAPLSHKQKGQICIRAKEAFDALRKQKLIADGIDFNDWRRDQQACAVDMESLRECVGKDFEPIMMHFENLLGNSDKAFDYALRAETRPVRVAMHHLQQECKAAEALMRNPMGYVRGYLRNSKGGITLEQADAKTVWGCVYMIRRKVQSLRAKAKGGGISAGSTVDDVLDSLGIPAAPAPTAAPAGAKGKPFSQPKPKAARQRPAPPAAPQTGMDTPY
;
A
#
# COMPACT_ATOMS: atom_id res chain seq x y z
N MET A 1 -22.20 -12.81 -12.45
CA MET A 1 -21.73 -13.09 -11.07
C MET A 1 -20.67 -12.07 -10.65
N LYS A 2 -20.99 -11.06 -9.81
CA LYS A 2 -20.06 -9.99 -9.34
C LYS A 2 -20.07 -9.80 -7.80
N LYS A 3 -20.30 -10.85 -7.00
CA LYS A 3 -20.40 -10.76 -5.52
C LYS A 3 -19.06 -10.69 -4.76
N GLY A 4 -17.91 -10.75 -5.44
CA GLY A 4 -16.59 -10.82 -4.79
C GLY A 4 -15.92 -9.50 -4.40
N ALA A 5 -16.31 -8.36 -5.00
CA ALA A 5 -15.57 -7.09 -4.84
C ALA A 5 -15.99 -6.23 -3.62
N HIS A 6 -17.11 -6.56 -2.97
CA HIS A 6 -17.59 -5.79 -1.81
C HIS A 6 -16.92 -6.21 -0.50
N HIS A 7 -16.46 -7.46 -0.37
CA HIS A 7 -15.91 -7.94 0.89
C HIS A 7 -14.50 -7.38 1.18
N THR A 8 -13.70 -7.14 0.13
CA THR A 8 -12.37 -6.50 0.17
C THR A 8 -12.41 -5.07 0.74
N ARG A 9 -13.44 -4.27 0.41
CA ARG A 9 -13.54 -2.87 0.89
C ARG A 9 -13.87 -2.80 2.37
N ARG A 10 -14.68 -3.73 2.89
CA ARG A 10 -15.17 -3.71 4.28
C ARG A 10 -14.09 -4.07 5.32
N ALA A 11 -13.09 -4.88 4.96
CA ALA A 11 -11.99 -5.23 5.85
C ALA A 11 -10.95 -4.10 6.02
N MET A 12 -10.60 -3.39 4.93
CA MET A 12 -9.75 -2.19 5.01
C MET A 12 -10.43 -1.03 5.73
N ALA A 13 -11.75 -0.93 5.59
CA ALA A 13 -12.53 0.13 6.20
C ALA A 13 -12.46 0.16 7.73
N GLY A 14 -12.14 -0.95 8.41
CA GLY A 14 -12.26 -1.03 9.87
C GLY A 14 -11.31 -0.08 10.62
N ALA A 15 -10.02 -0.11 10.30
CA ALA A 15 -9.01 0.72 11.00
C ALA A 15 -8.92 2.13 10.44
N ASP A 16 -9.07 2.30 9.12
CA ASP A 16 -8.96 3.60 8.48
C ASP A 16 -10.21 4.46 8.69
N ASN A 17 -11.39 3.85 8.82
CA ASN A 17 -12.62 4.56 9.19
C ASN A 17 -12.93 4.48 10.70
N ALA A 18 -12.02 3.92 11.51
CA ALA A 18 -12.16 4.05 12.95
C ALA A 18 -12.01 5.53 13.35
N PRO A 19 -12.75 6.01 14.36
CA PRO A 19 -12.53 7.35 14.90
C PRO A 19 -11.06 7.54 15.32
N LEU A 20 -10.54 8.76 15.17
CA LEU A 20 -9.18 9.07 15.64
C LEU A 20 -8.99 8.69 17.11
N SER A 21 -7.87 8.05 17.42
CA SER A 21 -7.50 7.74 18.80
C SER A 21 -7.25 9.02 19.60
N HIS A 22 -7.40 8.94 20.93
CA HIS A 22 -7.17 10.11 21.80
C HIS A 22 -5.75 10.66 21.66
N LYS A 23 -4.76 9.78 21.51
CA LYS A 23 -3.36 10.16 21.26
C LYS A 23 -3.18 10.94 19.96
N GLN A 24 -3.81 10.49 18.87
CA GLN A 24 -3.76 11.18 17.57
C GLN A 24 -4.40 12.56 17.66
N LYS A 25 -5.56 12.67 18.31
CA LYS A 25 -6.23 13.97 18.54
C LYS A 25 -5.33 14.92 19.33
N GLY A 26 -4.67 14.43 20.38
CA GLY A 26 -3.69 15.20 21.15
C GLY A 26 -2.52 15.69 20.30
N GLN A 27 -1.95 14.83 19.46
CA GLN A 27 -0.85 15.21 18.55
C GLN A 27 -1.26 16.29 17.55
N ILE A 28 -2.45 16.19 16.97
CA ILE A 28 -2.99 17.22 16.07
C ILE A 28 -3.13 18.55 16.81
N CYS A 29 -3.72 18.56 18.01
CA CYS A 29 -3.91 19.79 18.78
C CYS A 29 -2.57 20.46 19.14
N ILE A 30 -1.56 19.67 19.52
CA ILE A 30 -0.21 20.18 19.83
C ILE A 30 0.41 20.83 18.60
N ARG A 31 0.43 20.13 17.46
CA ARG A 31 1.00 20.68 16.22
C ARG A 31 0.24 21.90 15.70
N ALA A 32 -1.08 21.87 15.78
CA ALA A 32 -1.88 23.02 15.42
C ALA A 32 -1.55 24.24 16.29
N LYS A 33 -1.36 24.03 17.60
CA LYS A 33 -1.02 25.11 18.53
C LYS A 33 0.36 25.71 18.22
N GLU A 34 1.35 24.86 17.95
CA GLU A 34 2.68 25.31 17.51
C GLU A 34 2.61 26.11 16.21
N ALA A 35 1.85 25.62 15.21
CA ALA A 35 1.64 26.32 13.94
C ALA A 35 0.97 27.68 14.13
N PHE A 36 -0.09 27.74 14.94
CA PHE A 36 -0.80 28.97 15.27
C PHE A 36 0.14 29.99 15.92
N ASP A 37 0.89 29.58 16.94
CA ASP A 37 1.79 30.49 17.66
C ASP A 37 2.94 30.98 16.75
N ALA A 38 3.46 30.11 15.87
CA ALA A 38 4.49 30.49 14.89
C ALA A 38 3.98 31.52 13.87
N LEU A 39 2.81 31.28 13.28
CA LEU A 39 2.20 32.18 12.30
C LEU A 39 1.75 33.51 12.92
N ARG A 40 1.23 33.46 14.16
CA ARG A 40 0.89 34.67 14.92
C ARG A 40 2.12 35.52 15.22
N LYS A 41 3.24 34.90 15.58
CA LYS A 41 4.53 35.60 15.77
C LYS A 41 5.00 36.29 14.47
N GLN A 42 4.69 35.70 13.32
CA GLN A 42 4.97 36.27 12.00
C GLN A 42 3.91 37.29 11.53
N LYS A 43 2.86 37.55 12.34
CA LYS A 43 1.72 38.44 12.01
C LYS A 43 0.96 38.00 10.74
N LEU A 44 0.93 36.70 10.47
CA LEU A 44 0.19 36.10 9.34
C LEU A 44 -1.26 35.72 9.71
N ILE A 45 -1.60 35.78 11.00
CA ILE A 45 -2.96 35.55 11.52
C ILE A 45 -3.46 36.88 12.07
N ALA A 46 -4.71 37.24 11.76
CA ALA A 46 -5.32 38.46 12.26
C ALA A 46 -5.43 38.43 13.80
N ASP A 47 -5.28 39.60 14.41
CA ASP A 47 -5.40 39.74 15.86
C ASP A 47 -6.84 39.43 16.32
N GLY A 48 -6.95 38.73 17.46
CA GLY A 48 -8.23 38.38 18.08
C GLY A 48 -8.88 37.08 17.60
N ILE A 49 -8.33 36.39 16.61
CA ILE A 49 -8.82 35.06 16.20
C ILE A 49 -8.58 34.04 17.33
N ASP A 50 -9.62 33.30 17.72
CA ASP A 50 -9.51 32.20 18.67
C ASP A 50 -8.75 31.01 18.06
N PHE A 51 -7.93 30.35 18.87
CA PHE A 51 -7.16 29.20 18.43
C PHE A 51 -8.06 28.06 17.95
N ASN A 52 -9.19 27.80 18.59
CA ASN A 52 -10.06 26.69 18.22
C ASN A 52 -10.73 26.91 16.88
N ASP A 53 -11.17 28.14 16.60
CA ASP A 53 -11.80 28.50 15.34
C ASP A 53 -10.78 28.39 14.21
N TRP A 54 -9.61 29.00 14.37
CA TRP A 54 -8.52 28.86 13.40
C TRP A 54 -8.14 27.40 13.13
N ARG A 55 -8.05 26.58 14.18
CA ARG A 55 -7.71 25.15 14.05
C ARG A 55 -8.78 24.40 13.25
N ARG A 56 -10.06 24.69 13.47
CA ARG A 56 -11.18 24.07 12.74
C ARG A 56 -11.11 24.44 11.26
N ASP A 57 -10.86 25.70 10.94
CA ASP A 57 -10.72 26.17 9.57
C ASP A 57 -9.56 25.48 8.86
N GLN A 58 -8.38 25.42 9.49
CA GLN A 58 -7.22 24.74 8.89
C GLN A 58 -7.43 23.23 8.74
N GLN A 59 -8.14 22.61 9.67
CA GLN A 59 -8.51 21.20 9.57
C GLN A 59 -9.49 20.96 8.42
N ALA A 60 -10.47 21.84 8.23
CA ALA A 60 -11.39 21.79 7.10
C ALA A 60 -10.64 21.98 5.78
N CYS A 61 -9.65 22.87 5.71
CA CYS A 61 -8.79 22.98 4.52
C CYS A 61 -8.03 21.68 4.21
N ALA A 62 -7.59 20.93 5.24
CA ALA A 62 -6.79 19.74 5.06
C ALA A 62 -7.60 18.51 4.63
N VAL A 63 -8.80 18.31 5.20
CA VAL A 63 -9.58 17.06 5.04
C VAL A 63 -11.09 17.28 4.85
N ASP A 64 -11.54 18.51 4.64
CA ASP A 64 -12.95 18.88 4.46
C ASP A 64 -13.85 18.54 5.68
N MET A 65 -13.26 18.55 6.88
CA MET A 65 -13.95 18.29 8.15
C MET A 65 -13.51 19.30 9.22
N GLU A 66 -14.45 19.99 9.86
CA GLU A 66 -14.16 20.99 10.91
C GLU A 66 -13.89 20.34 12.28
N SER A 67 -14.50 19.18 12.56
CA SER A 67 -14.47 18.55 13.89
C SER A 67 -13.61 17.28 13.95
N LEU A 68 -12.64 17.23 14.87
CA LEU A 68 -11.85 16.01 15.13
C LEU A 68 -12.69 14.81 15.60
N ARG A 69 -13.94 15.05 16.02
CA ARG A 69 -14.86 13.96 16.41
C ARG A 69 -15.36 13.19 15.18
N GLU A 70 -15.38 13.85 14.03
CA GLU A 70 -15.87 13.30 12.76
C GLU A 70 -14.73 12.75 11.91
N CYS A 71 -13.50 13.21 12.15
CA CYS A 71 -12.30 12.65 11.54
C CYS A 71 -12.04 11.19 11.94
N VAL A 72 -11.54 10.42 10.98
CA VAL A 72 -11.19 9.01 11.12
C VAL A 72 -9.70 8.76 10.93
N GLY A 73 -9.26 7.52 11.15
CA GLY A 73 -7.86 7.10 11.12
C GLY A 73 -7.09 7.42 9.82
N LYS A 74 -7.77 7.52 8.67
CA LYS A 74 -7.17 7.95 7.39
C LYS A 74 -6.88 9.45 7.31
N ASP A 75 -7.59 10.27 8.09
CA ASP A 75 -7.50 11.74 8.01
C ASP A 75 -6.32 12.28 8.84
N PHE A 76 -5.76 11.44 9.72
CA PHE A 76 -4.65 11.81 10.59
C PHE A 76 -3.42 12.33 9.84
N GLU A 77 -2.91 11.55 8.88
CA GLU A 77 -1.66 11.90 8.18
C GLU A 77 -1.81 13.16 7.30
N PRO A 78 -2.90 13.35 6.53
CA PRO A 78 -3.15 14.60 5.81
C PRO A 78 -3.20 15.84 6.72
N ILE A 79 -3.86 15.76 7.88
CA ILE A 79 -3.92 16.87 8.85
C ILE A 79 -2.52 17.19 9.38
N MET A 80 -1.73 16.17 9.72
CA MET A 80 -0.36 16.36 10.21
C MET A 80 0.54 16.95 9.13
N MET A 81 0.44 16.47 7.89
CA MET A 81 1.14 17.05 6.74
C MET A 81 0.82 18.54 6.59
N HIS A 82 -0.45 18.93 6.68
CA HIS A 82 -0.88 20.33 6.58
C HIS A 82 -0.24 21.21 7.67
N PHE A 83 -0.30 20.80 8.93
CA PHE A 83 0.29 21.58 10.02
C PHE A 83 1.83 21.64 9.97
N GLU A 84 2.51 20.57 9.55
CA GLU A 84 3.95 20.61 9.36
C GLU A 84 4.35 21.53 8.19
N ASN A 85 3.55 21.61 7.13
CA ASN A 85 3.73 22.59 6.05
C ASN A 85 3.58 24.02 6.55
N LEU A 86 2.57 24.31 7.38
CA LEU A 86 2.39 25.63 8.00
C LEU A 86 3.57 26.03 8.90
N LEU A 87 4.24 25.05 9.52
CA LEU A 87 5.46 25.24 10.30
C LEU A 87 6.74 25.39 9.43
N GLY A 88 6.65 25.18 8.13
CA GLY A 88 7.80 25.16 7.22
C GLY A 88 8.63 23.87 7.28
N ASN A 89 8.16 22.83 7.98
CA ASN A 89 8.84 21.54 8.13
C ASN A 89 8.55 20.62 6.93
N SER A 90 9.00 21.03 5.75
CA SER A 90 8.70 20.36 4.47
C SER A 90 9.06 18.87 4.46
N ASP A 91 10.19 18.48 5.06
CA ASP A 91 10.63 17.08 5.13
C ASP A 91 9.64 16.20 5.92
N LYS A 92 9.16 16.70 7.07
CA LYS A 92 8.18 15.97 7.89
C LYS A 92 6.82 15.91 7.21
N ALA A 93 6.41 16.99 6.55
CA ALA A 93 5.18 17.00 5.79
C ALA A 93 5.23 15.96 4.65
N PHE A 94 6.37 15.88 3.94
CA PHE A 94 6.59 14.86 2.92
C PHE A 94 6.53 13.43 3.48
N ASP A 95 7.14 13.18 4.66
CA ASP A 95 7.04 11.89 5.33
C ASP A 95 5.59 11.50 5.65
N TYR A 96 4.77 12.45 6.11
CA TYR A 96 3.35 12.22 6.37
C TYR A 96 2.57 11.94 5.08
N ALA A 97 2.86 12.66 4.00
CA ALA A 97 2.28 12.40 2.69
C ALA A 97 2.60 10.98 2.19
N LEU A 98 3.88 10.57 2.27
CA LEU A 98 4.32 9.25 1.87
C LEU A 98 3.69 8.15 2.73
N ARG A 99 3.53 8.38 4.04
CA ARG A 99 2.81 7.45 4.92
C ARG A 99 1.33 7.33 4.53
N ALA A 100 0.67 8.44 4.25
CA ALA A 100 -0.72 8.45 3.81
C ALA A 100 -0.90 7.61 2.53
N GLU A 101 0.01 7.76 1.57
CA GLU A 101 -0.04 7.04 0.29
C GLU A 101 0.33 5.56 0.42
N THR A 102 1.37 5.23 1.20
CA THR A 102 1.89 3.86 1.29
C THR A 102 1.17 2.97 2.32
N ARG A 103 0.48 3.56 3.29
CA ARG A 103 -0.20 2.83 4.38
C ARG A 103 -1.17 1.75 3.88
N PRO A 104 -2.05 1.99 2.89
CA PRO A 104 -2.97 0.96 2.40
C PRO A 104 -2.24 -0.29 1.87
N VAL A 105 -1.12 -0.09 1.15
CA VAL A 105 -0.30 -1.18 0.62
C VAL A 105 0.39 -1.93 1.75
N ARG A 106 0.97 -1.23 2.72
CA ARG A 106 1.64 -1.84 3.87
C ARG A 106 0.70 -2.70 4.71
N VAL A 107 -0.51 -2.21 4.98
CA VAL A 107 -1.54 -2.96 5.71
C VAL A 107 -1.94 -4.22 4.92
N ALA A 108 -2.19 -4.08 3.61
CA ALA A 108 -2.51 -5.21 2.75
C ALA A 108 -1.39 -6.27 2.74
N MET A 109 -0.14 -5.83 2.66
CA MET A 109 1.06 -6.69 2.66
C MET A 109 1.21 -7.45 3.97
N HIS A 110 1.00 -6.79 5.12
CA HIS A 110 1.03 -7.43 6.42
C HIS A 110 -0.03 -8.55 6.52
N HIS A 111 -1.27 -8.28 6.09
CA HIS A 111 -2.31 -9.30 6.07
C HIS A 111 -1.98 -10.45 5.10
N LEU A 112 -1.40 -10.16 3.93
CA LEU A 112 -0.94 -11.19 3.01
C LEU A 112 0.11 -12.10 3.64
N GLN A 113 1.08 -11.52 4.36
CA GLN A 113 2.11 -12.29 5.07
C GLN A 113 1.50 -13.19 6.15
N GLN A 114 0.55 -12.68 6.95
CA GLN A 114 -0.15 -13.47 7.96
C GLN A 114 -0.91 -14.66 7.34
N GLU A 115 -1.59 -14.43 6.22
CA GLU A 115 -2.37 -15.46 5.52
C GLU A 115 -1.47 -16.49 4.84
N CYS A 116 -0.36 -16.06 4.24
CA CYS A 116 0.66 -16.97 3.71
C CYS A 116 1.21 -17.85 4.83
N LYS A 117 1.58 -17.28 5.98
CA LYS A 117 2.06 -18.04 7.14
C LYS A 117 1.03 -19.06 7.64
N ALA A 118 -0.24 -18.67 7.73
CA ALA A 118 -1.31 -19.59 8.11
C ALA A 118 -1.56 -20.70 7.06
N ALA A 119 -1.27 -20.43 5.78
CA ALA A 119 -1.44 -21.37 4.69
C ALA A 119 -0.29 -22.39 4.58
N GLU A 120 0.87 -22.15 5.19
CA GLU A 120 2.03 -23.06 5.14
C GLU A 120 1.71 -24.48 5.64
N ALA A 121 0.74 -24.62 6.57
CA ALA A 121 0.27 -25.92 7.05
C ALA A 121 -0.42 -26.80 5.98
N LEU A 122 -0.87 -26.21 4.87
CA LEU A 122 -1.64 -26.90 3.81
C LEU A 122 -1.04 -26.69 2.42
N MET A 123 -0.12 -25.74 2.28
CA MET A 123 0.46 -25.33 1.01
C MET A 123 1.96 -25.21 1.16
N ARG A 124 2.72 -25.93 0.33
CA ARG A 124 4.19 -25.95 0.39
C ARG A 124 4.86 -24.59 0.20
N ASN A 125 4.32 -23.73 -0.68
CA ASN A 125 4.89 -22.41 -0.93
C ASN A 125 3.80 -21.36 -1.27
N PRO A 126 3.11 -20.81 -0.26
CA PRO A 126 2.04 -19.83 -0.46
C PRO A 126 2.53 -18.56 -1.16
N MET A 127 3.71 -18.05 -0.79
CA MET A 127 4.26 -16.84 -1.38
C MET A 127 4.67 -17.03 -2.85
N GLY A 128 5.24 -18.19 -3.19
CA GLY A 128 5.51 -18.58 -4.57
C GLY A 128 4.24 -18.65 -5.42
N TYR A 129 3.14 -19.15 -4.83
CA TYR A 129 1.83 -19.16 -5.47
C TYR A 129 1.30 -17.74 -5.74
N VAL A 130 1.45 -16.81 -4.79
CA VAL A 130 1.11 -15.39 -5.00
C VAL A 130 1.92 -14.77 -6.13
N ARG A 131 3.24 -14.97 -6.14
CA ARG A 131 4.12 -14.45 -7.20
C ARG A 131 3.75 -15.02 -8.58
N GLY A 132 3.42 -16.31 -8.65
CA GLY A 132 2.94 -16.95 -9.88
C GLY A 132 1.59 -16.38 -10.33
N TYR A 133 0.67 -16.13 -9.41
CA TYR A 133 -0.61 -15.49 -9.69
C TYR A 133 -0.44 -14.08 -10.25
N LEU A 134 0.38 -13.23 -9.62
CA LEU A 134 0.64 -11.88 -10.10
C LEU A 134 1.28 -11.89 -11.49
N ARG A 135 2.26 -12.76 -11.71
CA ARG A 135 2.90 -12.92 -13.01
C ARG A 135 1.89 -13.29 -14.10
N ASN A 136 1.06 -14.30 -13.85
CA ASN A 136 0.19 -14.88 -14.88
C ASN A 136 -1.12 -14.11 -15.07
N SER A 137 -1.69 -13.54 -13.99
CA SER A 137 -3.03 -12.94 -14.00
C SER A 137 -3.04 -11.42 -13.96
N LYS A 138 -1.91 -10.79 -13.63
CA LYS A 138 -1.78 -9.33 -13.49
C LYS A 138 -0.70 -8.75 -14.40
N GLY A 139 -0.38 -9.42 -15.50
CA GLY A 139 0.51 -8.88 -16.53
C GLY A 139 1.97 -8.74 -16.10
N GLY A 140 2.47 -9.66 -15.26
CA GLY A 140 3.89 -9.64 -14.87
C GLY A 140 4.26 -8.69 -13.73
N ILE A 141 3.28 -7.99 -13.13
CA ILE A 141 3.51 -7.06 -12.02
C ILE A 141 4.16 -7.79 -10.84
N THR A 142 5.19 -7.17 -10.23
CA THR A 142 5.82 -7.71 -9.02
C THR A 142 5.03 -7.31 -7.76
N LEU A 143 5.29 -7.98 -6.64
CA LEU A 143 4.54 -7.72 -5.41
C LEU A 143 4.80 -6.29 -4.88
N GLU A 144 5.99 -5.76 -5.13
CA GLU A 144 6.43 -4.41 -4.75
C GLU A 144 5.74 -3.33 -5.58
N GLN A 145 5.31 -3.66 -6.81
CA GLN A 145 4.61 -2.78 -7.73
C GLN A 145 3.08 -2.87 -7.59
N ALA A 146 2.59 -3.81 -6.78
CA ALA A 146 1.16 -4.06 -6.65
C ALA A 146 0.48 -2.97 -5.81
N ASP A 147 -0.62 -2.43 -6.32
CA ASP A 147 -1.50 -1.56 -5.55
C ASP A 147 -2.18 -2.32 -4.39
N ALA A 148 -2.67 -1.59 -3.38
CA ALA A 148 -3.28 -2.20 -2.19
C ALA A 148 -4.43 -3.14 -2.58
N LYS A 149 -5.23 -2.76 -3.59
CA LYS A 149 -6.34 -3.57 -4.11
C LYS A 149 -5.87 -4.91 -4.66
N THR A 150 -4.78 -4.94 -5.41
CA THR A 150 -4.20 -6.17 -5.96
C THR A 150 -3.64 -7.05 -4.85
N VAL A 151 -2.96 -6.47 -3.86
CA VAL A 151 -2.45 -7.21 -2.69
C VAL A 151 -3.60 -7.85 -1.91
N TRP A 152 -4.69 -7.13 -1.67
CA TRP A 152 -5.89 -7.73 -1.07
C TRP A 152 -6.51 -8.82 -1.93
N GLY A 153 -6.52 -8.66 -3.26
CA GLY A 153 -6.90 -9.74 -4.17
C GLY A 153 -6.11 -11.03 -3.92
N CYS A 154 -4.80 -10.91 -3.66
CA CYS A 154 -3.93 -12.04 -3.32
C CYS A 154 -4.29 -12.65 -1.96
N VAL A 155 -4.61 -11.84 -0.95
CA VAL A 155 -5.11 -12.30 0.36
C VAL A 155 -6.32 -13.22 0.20
N TYR A 156 -7.35 -12.76 -0.51
CA TYR A 156 -8.57 -13.55 -0.70
C TYR A 156 -8.35 -14.80 -1.56
N MET A 157 -7.43 -14.73 -2.52
CA MET A 157 -7.04 -15.88 -3.30
C MET A 157 -6.42 -16.98 -2.42
N ILE A 158 -5.47 -16.62 -1.53
CA ILE A 158 -4.87 -17.57 -0.59
C ILE A 158 -5.94 -18.19 0.32
N ARG A 159 -6.80 -17.36 0.93
CA ARG A 159 -7.90 -17.84 1.77
C ARG A 159 -8.80 -18.86 1.04
N ARG A 160 -9.19 -18.55 -0.20
CA ARG A 160 -10.02 -19.44 -1.02
C ARG A 160 -9.30 -20.76 -1.33
N LYS A 161 -8.00 -20.70 -1.66
CA LYS A 161 -7.21 -21.89 -1.94
C LYS A 161 -7.09 -22.79 -0.71
N VAL A 162 -6.82 -22.21 0.46
CA VAL A 162 -6.77 -22.93 1.75
C VAL A 162 -8.11 -23.58 2.06
N GLN A 163 -9.22 -22.86 1.91
CA GLN A 163 -10.56 -23.43 2.11
C GLN A 163 -10.84 -24.60 1.18
N SER A 164 -10.46 -24.50 -0.09
CA SER A 164 -10.60 -25.60 -1.06
C SER A 164 -9.76 -26.82 -0.66
N LEU A 165 -8.52 -26.64 -0.20
CA LEU A 165 -7.67 -27.73 0.27
C LEU A 165 -8.24 -28.40 1.53
N ARG A 166 -8.75 -27.61 2.48
CA ARG A 166 -9.44 -28.15 3.67
C ARG A 166 -10.68 -28.96 3.31
N ALA A 167 -11.48 -28.49 2.35
CA ALA A 167 -12.65 -29.22 1.88
C ALA A 167 -12.27 -30.56 1.22
N LYS A 168 -11.18 -30.58 0.43
CA LYS A 168 -10.65 -31.81 -0.17
C LYS A 168 -10.14 -32.79 0.88
N ALA A 169 -9.40 -32.32 1.88
CA ALA A 169 -8.93 -33.17 2.97
C ALA A 169 -10.09 -33.83 3.73
N LYS A 170 -11.19 -33.09 3.97
CA LYS A 170 -12.40 -33.64 4.62
C LYS A 170 -13.16 -34.64 3.74
N GLY A 171 -13.28 -34.37 2.44
CA GLY A 171 -14.01 -35.24 1.51
C GLY A 171 -13.25 -36.48 1.06
N GLY A 172 -11.92 -36.48 1.16
CA GLY A 172 -11.05 -37.56 0.70
C GLY A 172 -10.82 -38.69 1.70
N GLY A 173 -11.48 -38.72 2.86
CA GLY A 173 -11.32 -39.78 3.85
C GLY A 173 -9.94 -39.82 4.53
N ILE A 174 -9.16 -38.72 4.46
CA ILE A 174 -7.85 -38.64 5.08
C ILE A 174 -8.05 -38.52 6.60
N SER A 175 -7.63 -39.55 7.33
CA SER A 175 -7.79 -39.62 8.79
C SER A 175 -6.90 -38.60 9.50
N ALA A 176 -7.26 -38.25 10.75
CA ALA A 176 -6.58 -37.22 11.55
C ALA A 176 -5.11 -37.52 11.90
N GLY A 177 -4.55 -38.65 11.45
CA GLY A 177 -3.15 -39.03 11.63
C GLY A 177 -2.26 -38.87 10.40
N SER A 178 -2.80 -38.46 9.26
CA SER A 178 -1.99 -38.31 8.04
C SER A 178 -1.10 -37.07 8.11
N THR A 179 0.17 -37.26 7.80
CA THR A 179 1.16 -36.20 7.69
C THR A 179 0.89 -35.33 6.46
N VAL A 180 1.46 -34.12 6.41
CA VAL A 180 1.34 -33.22 5.25
C VAL A 180 1.85 -33.91 3.97
N ASP A 181 2.84 -34.80 4.10
CA ASP A 181 3.39 -35.57 2.99
C ASP A 181 2.37 -36.60 2.45
N ASP A 182 1.59 -37.27 3.30
CA ASP A 182 0.54 -38.20 2.86
C ASP A 182 -0.56 -37.50 2.05
N VAL A 183 -0.91 -36.26 2.45
CA VAL A 183 -1.90 -35.43 1.73
C VAL A 183 -1.36 -34.97 0.38
N LEU A 184 -0.07 -34.62 0.32
CA LEU A 184 0.57 -34.20 -0.92
C LEU A 184 0.74 -35.36 -1.91
N ASP A 185 1.03 -36.56 -1.40
CA ASP A 185 1.19 -37.78 -2.20
C ASP A 185 -0.17 -38.28 -2.73
N SER A 186 -1.23 -38.24 -1.92
CA SER A 186 -2.60 -38.56 -2.34
C SER A 186 -3.13 -37.64 -3.45
N LEU A 187 -2.63 -36.40 -3.52
CA LEU A 187 -2.99 -35.44 -4.57
C LEU A 187 -2.15 -35.60 -5.85
N GLY A 188 -1.25 -36.58 -5.91
CA GLY A 188 -0.36 -36.81 -7.06
C GLY A 188 0.58 -35.64 -7.34
N ILE A 189 0.89 -34.83 -6.31
CA ILE A 189 1.81 -33.70 -6.44
C ILE A 189 3.21 -34.23 -6.16
N PRO A 190 4.10 -34.36 -7.17
CA PRO A 190 5.43 -34.91 -6.96
C PRO A 190 6.17 -34.09 -5.91
N ALA A 191 6.84 -34.77 -4.97
CA ALA A 191 7.71 -34.13 -4.00
C ALA A 191 8.72 -33.26 -4.76
N ALA A 192 8.65 -31.94 -4.56
CA ALA A 192 9.58 -31.02 -5.20
C ALA A 192 11.00 -31.45 -4.85
N PRO A 193 11.89 -31.49 -5.87
CA PRO A 193 13.22 -32.04 -5.73
C PRO A 193 13.91 -31.40 -4.53
N ALA A 194 14.59 -32.22 -3.74
CA ALA A 194 15.42 -31.74 -2.65
C ALA A 194 16.28 -30.57 -3.17
N PRO A 195 16.46 -29.49 -2.39
CA PRO A 195 17.26 -28.35 -2.81
C PRO A 195 18.63 -28.88 -3.22
N THR A 196 18.85 -28.94 -4.52
CA THR A 196 20.10 -29.45 -5.08
C THR A 196 21.17 -28.52 -4.57
N ALA A 197 22.09 -29.05 -3.76
CA ALA A 197 23.21 -28.30 -3.21
C ALA A 197 23.80 -27.44 -4.33
N ALA A 198 23.84 -26.13 -4.11
CA ALA A 198 24.35 -25.20 -5.09
C ALA A 198 25.73 -25.69 -5.54
N PRO A 199 25.98 -25.86 -6.85
CA PRO A 199 27.26 -26.37 -7.33
C PRO A 199 28.36 -25.42 -6.89
N ALA A 200 29.19 -25.87 -5.95
CA ALA A 200 30.43 -25.22 -5.60
C ALA A 200 31.34 -25.27 -6.83
N GLY A 201 31.52 -24.14 -7.51
CA GLY A 201 32.53 -24.02 -8.57
C GLY A 201 32.09 -23.47 -9.93
N ALA A 202 31.02 -22.67 -10.02
CA ALA A 202 30.77 -21.88 -11.24
C ALA A 202 31.79 -20.73 -11.32
N LYS A 203 32.96 -20.98 -11.91
CA LYS A 203 33.89 -19.94 -12.38
C LYS A 203 33.12 -19.03 -13.35
N GLY A 204 32.81 -17.82 -12.90
CA GLY A 204 32.02 -16.85 -13.65
C GLY A 204 32.65 -16.57 -15.00
N LYS A 205 31.89 -16.82 -16.08
CA LYS A 205 32.21 -16.24 -17.39
C LYS A 205 32.14 -14.72 -17.25
N PRO A 206 33.09 -13.97 -17.86
CA PRO A 206 33.06 -12.51 -17.82
C PRO A 206 31.72 -12.01 -18.36
N PHE A 207 31.13 -11.10 -17.59
CA PHE A 207 29.86 -10.45 -17.88
C PHE A 207 29.99 -9.70 -19.21
N SER A 208 29.47 -10.29 -20.29
CA SER A 208 29.47 -9.63 -21.60
C SER A 208 28.46 -8.48 -21.52
N GLN A 209 28.97 -7.25 -21.53
CA GLN A 209 28.11 -6.07 -21.46
C GLN A 209 27.14 -6.06 -22.66
N PRO A 210 25.84 -5.78 -22.43
CA PRO A 210 24.89 -5.65 -23.51
C PRO A 210 25.31 -4.49 -24.42
N LYS A 211 25.46 -4.78 -25.73
CA LYS A 211 25.74 -3.76 -26.75
C LYS A 211 24.73 -2.61 -26.61
N PRO A 212 25.18 -1.34 -26.59
CA PRO A 212 24.29 -0.20 -26.49
C PRO A 212 23.30 -0.22 -27.66
N LYS A 213 22.01 -0.31 -27.33
CA LYS A 213 20.94 -0.13 -28.33
C LYS A 213 21.06 1.29 -28.87
N ALA A 214 21.17 1.41 -30.20
CA ALA A 214 21.20 2.68 -30.90
C ALA A 214 20.08 3.60 -30.40
N ALA A 215 20.47 4.79 -29.94
CA ALA A 215 19.56 5.80 -29.44
C ALA A 215 18.53 6.12 -30.54
N ARG A 216 17.26 5.79 -30.28
CA ARG A 216 16.16 6.28 -31.12
C ARG A 216 16.16 7.79 -31.03
N GLN A 217 16.49 8.45 -32.14
CA GLN A 217 16.33 9.89 -32.30
C GLN A 217 14.87 10.23 -31.98
N ARG A 218 14.67 11.06 -30.94
CA ARG A 218 13.37 11.65 -30.67
C ARG A 218 13.01 12.57 -31.84
N PRO A 219 11.79 12.47 -32.40
CA PRO A 219 11.33 13.45 -33.39
C PRO A 219 11.36 14.84 -32.74
N ALA A 220 11.82 15.83 -33.52
CA ALA A 220 11.85 17.22 -33.11
C ALA A 220 10.45 17.67 -32.67
N PRO A 221 10.32 18.42 -31.56
CA PRO A 221 9.04 18.97 -31.15
C PRO A 221 8.50 19.92 -32.23
N PRO A 222 7.18 19.91 -32.48
CA PRO A 222 6.56 20.84 -33.42
C PRO A 222 6.81 22.28 -32.97
N ALA A 223 7.13 23.16 -33.94
CA ALA A 223 7.36 24.57 -33.70
C ALA A 223 6.16 25.19 -32.98
N ALA A 224 6.43 25.93 -31.91
CA ALA A 224 5.40 26.64 -31.16
C ALA A 224 4.66 27.63 -32.09
N PRO A 225 3.32 27.71 -32.01
CA PRO A 225 2.55 28.68 -32.77
C PRO A 225 2.98 30.09 -32.36
N GLN A 226 3.44 30.88 -33.32
CA GLN A 226 3.72 32.30 -33.13
C GLN A 226 2.38 33.01 -32.91
N THR A 227 2.07 33.30 -31.65
CA THR A 227 0.98 34.21 -31.31
C THR A 227 1.38 35.62 -31.72
N GLY A 228 0.94 36.03 -32.91
CA GLY A 228 0.95 37.42 -33.35
C GLY A 228 0.08 38.25 -32.42
N MET A 229 0.72 39.12 -31.63
CA MET A 229 0.08 40.24 -30.95
C MET A 229 0.00 41.39 -31.95
N ASP A 230 -1.10 41.45 -32.70
CA ASP A 230 -1.57 42.68 -33.33
C ASP A 230 -2.77 43.18 -32.52
N THR A 231 -2.52 44.13 -31.62
CA THR A 231 -3.59 45.02 -31.12
C THR A 231 -3.22 46.46 -31.48
N PRO A 232 -3.95 47.09 -32.41
CA PRO A 232 -3.81 48.50 -32.72
C PRO A 232 -4.55 49.35 -31.69
N TYR A 233 -3.87 50.43 -31.27
CA TYR A 233 -4.34 51.69 -30.67
C TYR A 233 -5.33 51.65 -29.49
#